data_AF-A0A5S4FK00-F1
#
_entry.id   AF-A0A5S4FK00-F1
#
_cell.length_a   1.000
_cell.length_b   1.000
_cell.length_c   1.000
_cell.angle_alpha   90.00
_cell.angle_beta   90.00
_cell.angle_gamma   90.00
#
_symmetry.space_group_name_H-M   'P 1'
#
loop_
_entity.id
_entity.type
_entity.pdbx_description
1 polymer ?
#
loop_
_entity_poly.entity_id
_entity_poly.type
_entity_poly.pdbx_seq_one_letter_code
_entity_poly.pdbx_strand_id
1 'polypeptide(L)'
;MKHHPELTRLIDRECVRRLLESGDPDPTLVYVRGECMVMPAAEVDDAHKGLVIARRDELVTHLPEVEMTDHLLDAVADRLDNIVRDLGA
;
A
#
# COMPACT_ATOMS: atom_id res chain seq x y z
N MET A 1 3.85 -5.95 31.22
CA MET A 1 2.79 -5.76 30.22
C MET A 1 3.37 -4.93 29.11
N LYS A 2 3.71 -5.56 27.97
CA LYS A 2 4.30 -4.86 26.83
C LYS A 2 3.20 -4.01 26.20
N HIS A 3 3.35 -2.70 26.21
CA HIS A 3 2.53 -1.83 25.39
C HIS A 3 2.78 -2.21 23.92
N HIS A 4 1.85 -2.94 23.30
CA HIS A 4 1.77 -3.16 21.86
C HIS A 4 0.86 -2.06 21.29
N PRO A 5 1.41 -1.01 20.67
CA PRO A 5 0.59 0.00 20.01
C PRO A 5 0.16 -0.55 18.63
N GLU A 6 -0.73 -1.53 18.60
CA GLU A 6 -1.48 -1.89 17.38
C GLU A 6 -2.68 -0.95 17.18
N LEU A 7 -2.47 0.34 17.45
CA LEU A 7 -3.43 1.39 17.17
C LEU A 7 -3.21 1.88 15.73
N THR A 8 -4.12 1.45 14.85
CA THR A 8 -4.64 2.18 13.67
C THR A 8 -3.73 2.45 12.47
N ARG A 9 -2.85 1.53 12.05
CA ARG A 9 -2.30 1.62 10.67
C ARG A 9 -3.28 1.00 9.67
N LEU A 10 -3.70 1.78 8.68
CA LEU A 10 -4.55 1.37 7.56
C LEU A 10 -3.70 0.67 6.49
N ILE A 11 -2.46 1.14 6.29
CA ILE A 11 -1.44 0.48 5.44
C ILE A 11 -0.30 -0.05 6.32
N ASP A 12 0.05 -1.33 6.14
CA ASP A 12 1.19 -1.94 6.80
C ASP A 12 2.23 -2.48 5.80
N ARG A 13 3.32 -3.02 6.36
CA ARG A 13 4.41 -3.64 5.61
C ARG A 13 3.93 -4.75 4.66
N GLU A 14 3.01 -5.59 5.12
CA GLU A 14 2.53 -6.74 4.34
C GLU A 14 1.72 -6.26 3.13
N CYS A 15 0.99 -5.15 3.25
CA CYS A 15 0.30 -4.53 2.13
C CYS A 15 1.27 -4.08 1.03
N VAL A 16 2.38 -3.43 1.43
CA VAL A 16 3.44 -2.99 0.51
C VAL A 16 4.14 -4.19 -0.11
N ARG A 17 4.47 -5.21 0.70
CA ARG A 17 5.13 -6.43 0.20
C ARG A 17 4.26 -7.12 -0.84
N ARG A 18 2.96 -7.30 -0.57
CA ARG A 18 1.99 -7.87 -1.53
C ARG A 18 1.91 -7.09 -2.84
N LEU A 19 1.95 -5.76 -2.78
CA LEU A 19 1.94 -4.91 -3.97
C LEU A 19 3.19 -5.13 -4.84
N LEU A 20 4.37 -5.17 -4.21
CA LEU A 20 5.65 -5.30 -4.89
C LEU A 20 5.86 -6.72 -5.45
N GLU A 21 5.48 -7.74 -4.69
CA GLU A 21 5.65 -9.16 -5.04
C GLU A 21 4.50 -9.72 -5.89
N SER A 22 3.44 -8.95 -6.14
CA SER A 22 2.34 -9.41 -6.98
C SER A 22 2.82 -9.75 -8.40
N GLY A 23 2.39 -10.91 -8.87
CA GLY A 23 2.58 -11.37 -10.25
C GLY A 23 1.58 -10.80 -11.24
N ASP A 24 0.63 -9.97 -10.78
CA ASP A 24 -0.39 -9.36 -11.64
C ASP A 24 0.23 -8.33 -12.60
N PRO A 25 -0.41 -8.09 -13.76
CA PRO A 25 -0.06 -6.96 -14.61
C PRO A 25 -0.46 -5.65 -13.93
N ASP A 26 0.50 -4.74 -13.77
CA ASP A 26 0.33 -3.42 -13.16
C ASP A 26 -0.46 -3.46 -11.83
N PRO A 27 0.09 -4.14 -10.80
CA PRO A 27 -0.63 -4.33 -9.55
C PRO A 27 -0.85 -2.98 -8.87
N THR A 28 -2.06 -2.80 -8.36
CA THR A 28 -2.56 -1.57 -7.76
C THR A 28 -3.06 -1.88 -6.35
N LEU A 29 -2.60 -1.10 -5.37
CA LEU A 29 -3.07 -1.15 -4.00
C LEU A 29 -4.29 -0.23 -3.87
N VAL A 30 -5.40 -0.82 -3.42
CA VAL A 30 -6.66 -0.12 -3.13
C VAL A 30 -7.04 -0.31 -1.66
N TYR A 31 -7.74 0.67 -1.10
CA TYR A 31 -8.27 0.60 0.26
C TYR A 31 -9.80 0.52 0.25
N VAL A 32 -10.34 -0.66 0.57
CA VAL A 32 -11.77 -0.95 0.44
C VAL A 32 -12.30 -1.50 1.75
N ARG A 33 -13.37 -0.90 2.29
CA ARG A 33 -14.07 -1.38 3.49
C ARG A 33 -13.18 -1.62 4.73
N GLY A 34 -12.11 -0.84 4.86
CA GLY A 34 -11.19 -0.97 6.00
C GLY A 34 -9.97 -1.85 5.72
N GLU A 35 -9.86 -2.42 4.53
CA GLU A 35 -8.81 -3.39 4.17
C GLU A 35 -8.01 -2.95 2.95
N CYS A 36 -6.72 -3.29 2.98
CA CYS A 36 -5.81 -3.15 1.85
C CYS A 36 -5.93 -4.36 0.92
N MET A 37 -6.18 -4.11 -0.36
CA MET A 37 -6.20 -5.14 -1.39
C MET A 37 -5.28 -4.76 -2.56
N VAL A 38 -4.63 -5.78 -3.12
CA VAL A 38 -3.85 -5.64 -4.35
C VAL A 38 -4.64 -6.29 -5.46
N MET A 39 -4.82 -5.58 -6.57
CA MET A 39 -5.51 -6.07 -7.75
C MET A 39 -4.85 -5.57 -9.03
N PRO A 40 -5.03 -6.25 -10.17
CA PRO A 40 -4.56 -5.76 -11.46
C PRO A 40 -5.20 -4.39 -11.78
N ALA A 41 -4.44 -3.47 -12.39
CA ALA A 41 -4.97 -2.16 -12.77
C ALA A 41 -6.21 -2.24 -13.69
N ALA A 42 -6.32 -3.30 -14.49
CA ALA A 42 -7.46 -3.56 -15.35
C ALA A 42 -8.76 -3.89 -14.59
N GLU A 43 -8.66 -4.33 -13.34
CA GLU A 43 -9.80 -4.65 -12.46
C GLU A 43 -10.25 -3.45 -11.62
N VAL A 44 -9.50 -2.34 -11.66
CA VAL A 44 -9.87 -1.09 -10.98
C VAL A 44 -10.99 -0.39 -11.77
N ASP A 45 -12.24 -0.73 -11.42
CA ASP A 45 -13.44 -0.10 -11.96
C ASP A 45 -13.72 1.29 -11.37
N ASP A 46 -14.80 1.95 -11.81
CA ASP A 46 -15.18 3.28 -11.32
C ASP A 46 -15.47 3.34 -9.81
N ALA A 47 -15.86 2.22 -9.18
CA ALA A 47 -16.07 2.17 -7.73
C ALA A 47 -14.73 2.11 -6.96
N HIS A 48 -13.69 1.55 -7.56
CA HIS A 48 -12.37 1.43 -6.95
C HIS A 48 -11.43 2.59 -7.28
N LYS A 49 -11.67 3.35 -8.36
CA LYS A 49 -10.79 4.47 -8.79
C LYS A 49 -10.51 5.50 -7.68
N GLY A 50 -11.53 5.86 -6.89
CA GLY A 50 -11.39 6.80 -5.77
C GLY A 50 -10.71 6.19 -4.52
N LEU A 51 -10.43 4.89 -4.55
CA LEU A 51 -9.86 4.11 -3.44
C LEU A 51 -8.44 3.64 -3.75
N VAL A 52 -7.88 4.03 -4.90
CA VAL A 52 -6.49 3.72 -5.29
C VAL A 52 -5.54 4.50 -4.39
N ILE A 53 -4.63 3.77 -3.76
CA ILE A 53 -3.61 4.35 -2.87
C ILE A 53 -2.28 4.47 -3.58
N ALA A 54 -1.87 3.42 -4.30
CA ALA A 54 -0.63 3.42 -5.07
C ALA A 54 -0.65 2.35 -6.16
N ARG A 55 0.04 2.61 -7.26
CA ARG A 55 0.40 1.60 -8.26
C ARG A 55 1.85 1.16 -8.05
N ARG A 56 2.16 -0.08 -8.41
CA ARG A 56 3.53 -0.59 -8.25
C ARG A 56 4.55 0.19 -9.08
N ASP A 57 4.22 0.51 -10.33
CA ASP A 57 5.10 1.24 -11.25
C ASP A 57 5.46 2.64 -10.71
N GLU A 58 4.48 3.37 -10.20
CA GLU A 58 4.70 4.65 -9.54
C GLU A 58 5.51 4.47 -8.25
N LEU A 59 5.18 3.45 -7.45
CA LEU A 59 5.88 3.20 -6.21
C LEU A 59 7.37 2.91 -6.44
N VAL A 60 7.70 2.01 -7.37
CA VAL A 60 9.10 1.63 -7.64
C VAL A 60 9.95 2.80 -8.14
N THR A 61 9.35 3.79 -8.82
CA THR A 61 10.08 5.01 -9.23
C THR A 61 10.54 5.86 -8.05
N HIS A 62 9.91 5.70 -6.88
CA HIS A 62 10.27 6.39 -5.65
C HIS A 62 11.12 5.53 -4.71
N LEU A 63 11.36 4.27 -5.05
CA LEU A 63 12.17 3.36 -4.24
C LEU A 63 13.63 3.43 -4.66
N PRO A 64 14.56 3.37 -3.69
CA PRO A 64 15.97 3.21 -4.01
C PRO A 64 16.22 1.86 -4.70
N GLU A 65 17.18 1.81 -5.63
CA GLU A 65 17.56 0.58 -6.38
C GLU A 65 18.25 -0.51 -5.53
N VAL A 66 18.10 -0.46 -4.20
CA VAL A 66 18.70 -1.41 -3.25
C VAL A 66 17.71 -2.51 -2.89
N GLU A 67 18.21 -3.58 -2.25
CA GLU A 67 17.36 -4.66 -1.76
C GLU A 67 16.23 -4.14 -0.86
N MET A 68 15.03 -4.70 -1.07
CA MET A 68 13.84 -4.35 -0.30
C MET A 68 13.95 -4.90 1.11
N THR A 69 14.43 -4.07 2.04
CA THR A 69 14.50 -4.45 3.46
C THR A 69 13.19 -4.21 4.17
N ASP A 70 12.96 -4.96 5.24
CA ASP A 70 11.82 -4.77 6.16
C ASP A 70 11.70 -3.35 6.72
N HIS A 71 12.83 -2.64 6.86
CA HIS A 71 12.82 -1.24 7.31
C HIS A 71 12.36 -0.28 6.20
N LEU A 72 12.76 -0.54 4.95
CA LEU A 72 12.31 0.23 3.80
C LEU A 72 10.81 0.01 3.54
N LEU A 73 10.34 -1.23 3.65
CA LEU A 73 8.91 -1.54 3.53
C LEU A 73 8.07 -0.82 4.59
N ASP A 74 8.56 -0.72 5.84
CA ASP A 74 7.89 0.07 6.88
C ASP A 74 7.82 1.56 6.54
N ALA A 75 8.92 2.13 6.05
CA ALA A 75 8.96 3.55 5.69
C ALA A 75 7.99 3.87 4.53
N VAL A 76 7.86 2.95 3.58
CA VAL A 76 6.86 3.05 2.50
C VAL A 76 5.46 2.92 3.04
N ALA A 77 5.20 1.93 3.91
CA ALA A 77 3.90 1.74 4.53
C ALA A 77 3.46 2.99 5.31
N ASP A 78 4.37 3.59 6.08
CA ASP A 78 4.11 4.84 6.82
C ASP A 78 3.75 6.00 5.89
N ARG A 79 4.41 6.09 4.73
CA ARG A 79 4.09 7.11 3.73
C ARG A 79 2.70 6.89 3.12
N LEU A 80 2.37 5.66 2.74
CA LEU A 80 1.06 5.32 2.19
C LEU A 80 -0.05 5.46 3.22
N ASP A 81 0.20 5.11 4.49
CA ASP A 81 -0.76 5.26 5.59
C ASP A 81 -1.18 6.72 5.78
N ASN A 82 -0.22 7.65 5.68
CA ASN A 82 -0.51 9.09 5.71
C ASN A 82 -1.39 9.54 4.53
N ILE A 83 -1.14 9.03 3.32
CA ILE A 83 -1.96 9.34 2.14
C ILE A 83 -3.40 8.87 2.34
N VAL A 84 -3.62 7.66 2.83
CA VAL A 84 -4.98 7.13 3.09
C VAL A 84 -5.70 7.99 4.12
N ARG A 85 -5.00 8.40 5.19
CA ARG A 85 -5.57 9.25 6.24
C ARG A 85 -5.98 10.62 5.70
N ASP A 86 -5.20 11.20 4.80
CA ASP A 86 -5.54 12.47 4.14
C ASP A 86 -6.75 12.35 3.21
N LEU A 87 -6.98 11.19 2.59
CA LEU A 87 -8.16 10.92 1.76
C LEU A 87 -9.46 10.76 2.57
N GLY A 88 -9.35 10.39 3.85
CA GLY A 88 -10.49 10.24 4.77
C GLY A 88 -10.82 11.47 5.62
N ALA A 89 -10.09 12.58 5.43
CA ALA A 89 -10.21 13.83 6.19
C ALA A 89 -11.27 14.81 5.64
#